data_AF-G3NAF4-F1
#
_entry.id   AF-G3NAF4-F1
#
_cell.length_a   1.000
_cell.length_b   1.000
_cell.length_c   1.000
_cell.angle_alpha   90.00
_cell.angle_beta   90.00
_cell.angle_gamma   90.00
#
_symmetry.space_group_name_H-M   'P 1'
#
loop_
_entity.id
_entity.type
_entity.pdbx_description
1 polymer ?
#
loop_
_entity_poly.entity_id
_entity_poly.type
_entity_poly.pdbx_seq_one_letter_code
_entity_poly.pdbx_strand_id
1 'polypeptide(L)'
;QRELKSNLKKKFQCVFEGIAKAGNPTLLNEIYTELYITEGGTAEVNQEHEVRQIETASRRPARPETTIRQEDLLQASAGGEEPIRTVMTKRPARPETTIRQEDLLKASAGGEEPIRTVMTKGVAGIGKTVLTQKFTLDWAEDKDHQDIQFTFPFTFRELNVLREKKFSLVGLVHHFFSEIKAAGICRFEEFQVVFIFDGLDECRLPLDFHNNEILTDVTEISSVDVLLTNLIRGKLLPSARLWITTRPAAANQIPPECVGMVTEVRGFTEPQKEE
;
A
#
# COMPACT_ATOMS: atom_id res chain seq x y z
N GLN A 1 -19.17 5.26 17.91
CA GLN A 1 -19.22 4.63 16.57
C GLN A 1 -20.06 5.41 15.56
N ARG A 2 -21.36 5.68 15.82
CA ARG A 2 -22.24 6.38 14.86
C ARG A 2 -21.67 7.70 14.32
N GLU A 3 -21.11 8.53 15.19
CA GLU A 3 -20.53 9.82 14.79
C GLU A 3 -19.27 9.65 13.93
N LEU A 4 -18.35 8.76 14.32
CA LEU A 4 -17.18 8.39 13.52
C LEU A 4 -17.60 7.89 12.12
N LYS A 5 -18.55 6.95 12.05
CA LYS A 5 -19.08 6.44 10.78
C LYS A 5 -19.67 7.56 9.94
N SER A 6 -20.46 8.46 10.54
CA SER A 6 -21.02 9.62 9.83
C SER A 6 -19.94 10.55 9.26
N ASN A 7 -18.89 10.84 10.03
CA ASN A 7 -17.80 11.69 9.60
C ASN A 7 -16.96 11.05 8.49
N LEU A 8 -16.62 9.76 8.63
CA LEU A 8 -15.89 9.01 7.62
C LEU A 8 -16.70 8.84 6.33
N LYS A 9 -18.00 8.59 6.44
CA LYS A 9 -18.91 8.60 5.28
C LYS A 9 -18.85 9.94 4.57
N LYS A 10 -19.03 11.06 5.27
CA LYS A 10 -18.91 12.40 4.68
C LYS A 10 -17.54 12.65 4.04
N LYS A 11 -16.46 12.16 4.66
CA LYS A 11 -15.08 12.32 4.17
C LYS A 11 -14.82 11.58 2.86
N PHE A 12 -15.36 10.37 2.69
CA PHE A 12 -15.02 9.49 1.57
C PHE A 12 -16.16 9.20 0.60
N GLN A 13 -17.36 9.72 0.84
CA GLN A 13 -18.51 9.52 -0.04
C GLN A 13 -18.31 10.13 -1.43
N CYS A 14 -17.52 11.21 -1.55
CA CYS A 14 -17.35 11.95 -2.79
C CYS A 14 -15.88 11.96 -3.23
N VAL A 15 -15.64 11.74 -4.52
CA VAL A 15 -14.32 11.92 -5.14
C VAL A 15 -14.33 13.21 -5.96
N PHE A 16 -13.28 14.02 -5.82
CA PHE A 16 -13.10 15.21 -6.65
C PHE A 16 -12.09 14.90 -7.75
N GLU A 17 -12.55 14.88 -8.99
CA GLU A 17 -11.65 14.93 -10.14
C GLU A 17 -10.92 16.28 -10.17
N GLY A 18 -9.68 16.28 -10.64
CA GLY A 18 -8.77 17.42 -10.56
C GLY A 18 -9.38 18.75 -11.04
N ILE A 19 -9.00 19.81 -10.31
CA ILE A 19 -9.40 21.22 -10.45
C ILE A 19 -10.83 21.48 -9.97
N ALA A 20 -10.92 22.11 -8.81
CA ALA A 20 -12.14 22.69 -8.26
C ALA A 20 -12.87 23.55 -9.32
N LYS A 21 -13.93 22.99 -9.90
CA LYS A 21 -14.98 23.76 -10.57
C LYS A 21 -16.31 23.11 -10.25
N ALA A 22 -17.11 23.84 -9.47
CA ALA A 22 -18.58 23.85 -9.45
C ALA A 22 -19.28 22.74 -10.28
N GLY A 23 -19.11 21.49 -9.86
CA GLY A 23 -19.73 20.30 -10.46
C GLY A 23 -20.33 19.48 -9.34
N ASN A 24 -21.42 18.77 -9.64
CA ASN A 24 -22.04 17.86 -8.69
C ASN A 24 -21.00 16.84 -8.21
N PRO A 25 -20.87 16.60 -6.90
CA PRO A 25 -19.93 15.61 -6.39
C PRO A 25 -20.31 14.22 -6.90
N THR A 26 -19.36 13.51 -7.49
CA THR A 26 -19.54 12.13 -7.93
C THR A 26 -19.39 11.19 -6.73
N LEU A 27 -20.38 10.33 -6.51
CA LEU A 27 -20.36 9.39 -5.39
C LEU A 27 -19.38 8.27 -5.66
N LEU A 28 -18.47 7.99 -4.72
CA LEU A 28 -17.49 6.92 -4.85
C LEU A 28 -18.16 5.57 -5.15
N ASN A 29 -19.29 5.29 -4.51
CA ASN A 29 -20.05 4.04 -4.74
C ASN A 29 -20.62 3.91 -6.17
N GLU A 30 -20.79 5.00 -6.91
CA GLU A 30 -21.33 4.98 -8.27
C GLU A 30 -20.23 4.78 -9.33
N ILE A 31 -18.99 5.11 -8.99
CA ILE A 31 -17.83 5.05 -9.92
C ILE A 31 -16.78 4.03 -9.52
N TYR A 32 -16.95 3.37 -8.38
CA TYR A 32 -15.97 2.39 -7.91
C TYR A 32 -16.11 1.10 -8.71
N THR A 33 -15.08 0.80 -9.48
CA THR A 33 -14.88 -0.50 -10.11
C THR A 33 -13.89 -1.31 -9.26
N GLU A 34 -14.26 -2.55 -8.96
CA GLU A 34 -13.48 -3.44 -8.10
C GLU A 34 -12.09 -3.70 -8.70
N LEU A 35 -11.03 -3.44 -7.93
CA LEU A 35 -9.67 -3.60 -8.40
C LEU A 35 -9.23 -5.07 -8.32
N TYR A 36 -8.48 -5.52 -9.32
CA TYR A 36 -7.84 -6.82 -9.30
C TYR A 36 -6.64 -6.79 -8.34
N ILE A 37 -6.75 -7.54 -7.25
CA ILE A 37 -5.73 -7.64 -6.20
C ILE A 37 -5.26 -9.09 -6.13
N THR A 38 -3.95 -9.29 -6.14
CA THR A 38 -3.33 -10.61 -6.01
C THR A 38 -2.47 -10.67 -4.76
N GLU A 39 -2.39 -11.84 -4.13
CA GLU A 39 -1.38 -12.10 -3.10
C GLU A 39 0.01 -12.02 -3.72
N GLY A 40 0.85 -11.12 -3.19
CA GLY A 40 2.23 -10.97 -3.61
C GLY A 40 3.09 -12.03 -2.93
N GLY A 41 3.80 -12.85 -3.71
CA GLY A 41 4.75 -13.79 -3.14
C GLY A 41 5.84 -13.08 -2.32
N THR A 42 6.33 -13.72 -1.25
CA THR A 42 7.49 -13.29 -0.44
C THR A 42 8.82 -13.25 -1.21
N ALA A 43 8.79 -13.39 -2.53
CA ALA A 43 9.98 -13.30 -3.37
C ALA A 43 10.60 -11.92 -3.19
N GLU A 44 11.87 -11.94 -2.80
CA GLU A 44 12.75 -10.78 -2.69
C GLU A 44 12.45 -9.75 -3.78
N VAL A 45 12.33 -8.50 -3.35
CA VAL A 45 12.08 -7.34 -4.19
C VAL A 45 13.08 -7.36 -5.33
N ASN A 46 12.65 -7.81 -6.51
CA ASN A 46 13.47 -7.72 -7.70
C ASN A 46 13.57 -6.23 -8.02
N GLN A 47 14.71 -5.61 -7.68
CA GLN A 47 14.99 -4.19 -7.93
C GLN A 47 15.27 -3.90 -9.41
N GLU A 48 14.66 -4.64 -10.32
CA GLU A 48 14.78 -4.36 -11.73
C GLU A 48 13.84 -3.20 -12.07
N HIS A 49 14.47 -2.09 -12.45
CA HIS A 49 13.84 -0.93 -13.01
C HIS A 49 12.86 -1.36 -14.11
N GLU A 50 11.58 -1.05 -13.96
CA GLU A 50 10.64 -1.09 -15.08
C GLU A 50 10.96 0.06 -16.05
N VAL A 51 12.01 -0.09 -16.83
CA VAL A 51 12.16 0.68 -18.07
C VAL A 51 11.10 0.14 -19.02
N ARG A 52 9.94 0.80 -19.06
CA ARG A 52 8.94 0.62 -20.12
C ARG A 52 9.61 0.80 -21.48
N GLN A 53 9.82 -0.29 -22.22
CA GLN A 53 9.97 -0.21 -23.68
C GLN A 53 8.58 -0.38 -24.29
N ILE A 54 7.93 0.75 -24.52
CA ILE A 54 6.73 0.82 -25.35
C ILE A 54 7.06 1.75 -26.52
N GLU A 55 6.75 1.24 -27.72
CA GLU A 55 6.61 1.96 -28.99
C GLU A 55 7.87 2.31 -29.81
N THR A 56 8.35 1.37 -30.62
CA THR A 56 8.56 1.67 -32.05
C THR A 56 8.39 0.41 -32.92
N ALA A 57 7.14 0.00 -33.13
CA ALA A 57 6.80 -0.98 -34.16
C ALA A 57 5.55 -0.52 -34.93
N SER A 58 5.59 0.65 -35.56
CA SER A 58 4.80 0.87 -36.78
C SER A 58 5.27 2.13 -37.51
N ARG A 59 6.10 1.94 -38.53
CA ARG A 59 6.12 2.66 -39.82
C ARG A 59 7.38 2.27 -40.59
N ARG A 60 7.25 1.30 -41.49
CA ARG A 60 8.06 1.29 -42.72
C ARG A 60 7.30 2.14 -43.76
N PRO A 61 8.03 2.95 -44.54
CA PRO A 61 8.29 2.53 -45.91
C PRO A 61 9.77 2.64 -46.32
N ALA A 62 10.05 2.14 -47.52
CA ALA A 62 11.31 1.58 -48.00
C ALA A 62 12.26 2.55 -48.73
N ARG A 63 13.50 2.03 -48.96
CA ARG A 63 14.53 2.31 -50.00
C ARG A 63 15.82 3.08 -49.57
N PRO A 64 16.98 2.80 -50.22
CA PRO A 64 18.13 2.21 -49.50
C PRO A 64 19.46 2.98 -49.64
N GLU A 65 20.49 2.40 -49.01
CA GLU A 65 21.93 2.52 -49.27
C GLU A 65 22.69 3.76 -48.80
N THR A 66 23.67 3.54 -47.90
CA THR A 66 25.06 3.88 -48.21
C THR A 66 26.01 2.96 -47.45
N THR A 67 26.90 2.38 -48.24
CA THR A 67 27.95 1.43 -47.94
C THR A 67 29.09 2.11 -47.21
N ILE A 68 29.56 1.55 -46.09
CA ILE A 68 30.96 1.70 -45.68
C ILE A 68 31.49 0.29 -45.50
N ARG A 69 32.27 -0.16 -46.49
CA ARG A 69 33.13 -1.32 -46.37
C ARG A 69 34.55 -0.84 -46.14
N GLN A 70 35.20 -1.64 -45.31
CA GLN A 70 36.57 -2.10 -45.43
C GLN A 70 37.70 -1.28 -44.78
N GLU A 71 38.34 -1.98 -43.84
CA GLU A 71 39.77 -1.96 -43.50
C GLU A 71 40.28 -0.75 -42.72
N ASP A 72 39.83 -0.65 -41.47
CA ASP A 72 40.68 -0.22 -40.36
C ASP A 72 40.19 -0.91 -39.08
N LEU A 73 41.13 -1.42 -38.27
CA LEU A 73 40.97 -2.05 -36.93
C LEU A 73 41.03 -3.59 -36.84
N LEU A 74 41.85 -4.24 -37.67
CA LEU A 74 42.61 -5.43 -37.23
C LEU A 74 43.93 -4.90 -36.64
N GLN A 75 44.46 -5.25 -35.46
CA GLN A 75 44.67 -6.57 -34.87
C GLN A 75 45.22 -6.43 -33.43
N ALA A 76 44.74 -7.25 -32.48
CA ALA A 76 45.46 -7.87 -31.34
C ALA A 76 44.39 -8.46 -30.39
N SER A 77 44.42 -9.68 -29.84
CA SER A 77 45.21 -10.90 -30.00
C SER A 77 44.35 -12.04 -29.38
N ALA A 78 44.51 -13.27 -29.85
CA ALA A 78 43.76 -14.44 -29.43
C ALA A 78 43.95 -14.85 -27.94
N GLY A 79 42.89 -15.37 -27.32
CA GLY A 79 42.86 -16.09 -26.04
C GLY A 79 41.43 -16.55 -25.71
N GLY A 80 41.19 -17.85 -25.53
CA GLY A 80 39.87 -18.51 -25.65
C GLY A 80 39.02 -18.70 -24.37
N GLU A 81 37.83 -19.29 -24.62
CA GLU A 81 36.95 -20.13 -23.75
C GLU A 81 36.30 -19.46 -22.51
N GLU A 82 34.99 -19.48 -22.19
CA GLU A 82 33.72 -20.07 -22.65
C GLU A 82 32.55 -19.10 -22.27
N PRO A 83 31.38 -19.09 -22.95
CA PRO A 83 30.23 -18.34 -22.45
C PRO A 83 29.47 -19.14 -21.38
N ILE A 84 29.41 -18.60 -20.17
CA ILE A 84 28.55 -19.07 -19.08
C ILE A 84 27.09 -19.07 -19.58
N ARG A 85 26.57 -20.26 -19.91
CA ARG A 85 25.13 -20.48 -20.02
C ARG A 85 24.56 -20.44 -18.60
N THR A 86 24.23 -19.24 -18.13
CA THR A 86 23.29 -19.11 -17.02
C THR A 86 21.94 -19.57 -17.56
N VAL A 87 21.63 -20.84 -17.33
CA VAL A 87 20.29 -21.39 -17.54
C VAL A 87 19.37 -20.62 -16.62
N MET A 88 18.63 -19.66 -17.17
CA MET A 88 17.48 -19.06 -16.51
C MET A 88 16.46 -20.18 -16.28
N THR A 89 16.55 -20.84 -15.13
CA THR A 89 15.48 -21.69 -14.64
C THR A 89 14.36 -20.75 -14.23
N LYS A 90 13.46 -20.45 -15.17
CA LYS A 90 12.18 -19.80 -14.88
C LYS A 90 11.43 -20.77 -13.97
N ARG A 91 11.54 -20.57 -12.65
CA ARG A 91 10.71 -21.30 -11.68
C ARG A 91 9.25 -21.11 -12.11
N PRO A 92 8.44 -22.18 -12.11
CA PRO A 92 7.03 -22.04 -12.45
C PRO A 92 6.41 -21.03 -11.47
N ALA A 93 5.76 -20.02 -12.04
CA ALA A 93 5.01 -19.05 -11.26
C ALA A 93 3.99 -19.84 -10.43
N ARG A 94 4.00 -19.63 -9.11
CA ARG A 94 2.89 -20.11 -8.27
C ARG A 94 1.60 -19.49 -8.82
N PRO A 95 0.47 -20.22 -8.83
CA PRO A 95 -0.80 -19.64 -9.25
C PRO A 95 -1.07 -18.39 -8.42
N GLU A 96 -1.28 -17.26 -9.10
CA GLU A 96 -1.65 -16.01 -8.43
C GLU A 96 -3.00 -16.24 -7.73
N THR A 97 -3.04 -15.98 -6.43
CA THR A 97 -4.28 -16.08 -5.66
C THR A 97 -4.94 -14.71 -5.67
N THR A 98 -6.08 -14.59 -6.32
CA THR A 98 -6.90 -13.38 -6.30
C THR A 98 -7.46 -13.19 -4.90
N ILE A 99 -7.26 -12.01 -4.32
CA ILE A 99 -7.80 -11.64 -3.02
C ILE A 99 -8.87 -10.57 -3.24
N ARG A 100 -10.04 -10.79 -2.66
CA ARG A 100 -11.07 -9.75 -2.63
C ARG A 100 -10.78 -8.73 -1.54
N GLN A 101 -11.24 -7.49 -1.73
CA GLN A 101 -11.02 -6.43 -0.75
C GLN A 101 -11.55 -6.82 0.64
N GLU A 102 -12.70 -7.49 0.69
CA GLU A 102 -13.33 -7.94 1.94
C GLU A 102 -12.50 -8.96 2.74
N ASP A 103 -11.57 -9.65 2.07
CA ASP A 103 -10.79 -10.74 2.65
C ASP A 103 -9.36 -10.32 3.05
N LEU A 104 -8.94 -9.09 2.71
CA LEU A 104 -7.59 -8.60 2.97
C LEU A 104 -7.19 -8.70 4.46
N LEU A 105 -8.13 -8.49 5.37
CA LEU A 105 -7.88 -8.49 6.82
C LEU A 105 -8.46 -9.72 7.54
N LYS A 106 -8.88 -10.75 6.79
CA LYS A 106 -9.36 -12.02 7.34
C LYS A 106 -8.21 -13.04 7.43
N ALA A 107 -8.39 -14.05 8.28
CA ALA A 107 -7.42 -15.14 8.39
C ALA A 107 -7.36 -15.93 7.07
N SER A 108 -6.15 -16.35 6.66
CA SER A 108 -6.00 -17.28 5.54
C SER A 108 -6.70 -18.60 5.86
N ALA A 109 -7.23 -19.28 4.82
CA ALA A 109 -8.13 -20.45 4.91
C ALA A 109 -7.52 -21.73 5.55
N GLY A 110 -6.43 -21.61 6.30
CA GLY A 110 -5.71 -22.70 6.98
C GLY A 110 -5.69 -22.63 8.52
N GLY A 111 -6.34 -21.65 9.15
CA GLY A 111 -6.46 -21.59 10.62
C GLY A 111 -5.24 -21.05 11.37
N GLU A 112 -4.34 -20.35 10.69
CA GLU A 112 -3.31 -19.52 11.36
C GLU A 112 -3.93 -18.27 12.00
N GLU A 113 -3.19 -17.67 12.94
CA GLU A 113 -3.54 -16.40 13.58
C GLU A 113 -3.95 -15.34 12.53
N PRO A 114 -4.93 -14.46 12.84
CA PRO A 114 -5.37 -13.44 11.90
C PRO A 114 -4.20 -12.54 11.48
N ILE A 115 -4.12 -12.25 10.18
CA ILE A 115 -3.07 -11.42 9.59
C ILE A 115 -3.11 -10.04 10.25
N ARG A 116 -2.05 -9.72 11.02
CA ARG A 116 -1.95 -8.43 11.71
C ARG A 116 -1.71 -7.28 10.73
N THR A 117 -0.76 -7.43 9.81
CA THR A 117 -0.32 -6.35 8.93
C THR A 117 -0.39 -6.78 7.47
N VAL A 118 -1.14 -6.03 6.67
CA VAL A 118 -1.22 -6.17 5.22
C VAL A 118 -0.50 -5.01 4.57
N MET A 119 0.42 -5.29 3.66
CA MET A 119 1.04 -4.29 2.80
C MET A 119 0.56 -4.44 1.36
N THR A 120 -0.15 -3.43 0.85
CA THR A 120 -0.62 -3.39 -0.53
C THR A 120 0.27 -2.51 -1.39
N LYS A 121 0.91 -3.13 -2.38
CA LYS A 121 1.81 -2.49 -3.35
C LYS A 121 1.08 -2.22 -4.66
N GLY A 122 1.60 -1.27 -5.43
CA GLY A 122 1.12 -1.01 -6.79
C GLY A 122 1.67 0.30 -7.35
N VAL A 123 1.65 0.45 -8.67
CA VAL A 123 2.19 1.64 -9.35
C VAL A 123 1.41 2.92 -9.00
N ALA A 124 1.97 4.09 -9.33
CA ALA A 124 1.28 5.37 -9.12
C ALA A 124 -0.02 5.42 -9.93
N GLY A 125 -1.09 5.97 -9.35
CA GLY A 125 -2.38 6.13 -10.02
C GLY A 125 -3.23 4.85 -10.14
N ILE A 126 -2.74 3.68 -9.70
CA ILE A 126 -3.46 2.40 -9.86
C ILE A 126 -4.71 2.24 -8.97
N GLY A 127 -5.04 3.23 -8.13
CA GLY A 127 -6.24 3.19 -7.28
C GLY A 127 -6.05 2.73 -5.83
N LYS A 128 -4.80 2.56 -5.33
CA LYS A 128 -4.55 2.18 -3.91
C LYS A 128 -5.25 3.06 -2.87
N THR A 129 -5.23 4.38 -3.06
CA THR A 129 -5.93 5.32 -2.17
C THR A 129 -7.44 5.21 -2.31
N VAL A 130 -7.95 5.02 -3.54
CA VAL A 130 -9.39 4.83 -3.76
C VAL A 130 -9.89 3.54 -3.09
N LEU A 131 -9.07 2.48 -3.12
CA LEU A 131 -9.33 1.20 -2.46
C LEU A 131 -9.48 1.34 -0.93
N THR A 132 -8.57 2.06 -0.25
CA THR A 132 -8.66 2.27 1.20
C THR A 132 -9.82 3.18 1.60
N GLN A 133 -10.13 4.17 0.75
CA GLN A 133 -11.31 5.03 0.90
C GLN A 133 -12.60 4.22 0.75
N LYS A 134 -12.66 3.34 -0.25
CA LYS A 134 -13.83 2.48 -0.50
C LYS A 134 -14.07 1.53 0.67
N PHE A 135 -13.02 0.86 1.15
CA PHE A 135 -13.10 0.04 2.36
C PHE A 135 -13.67 0.81 3.56
N THR A 136 -13.16 2.01 3.80
CA THR A 136 -13.61 2.84 4.91
C THR A 136 -15.06 3.28 4.74
N LEU A 137 -15.47 3.60 3.52
CA LEU A 137 -16.84 3.97 3.19
C LEU A 137 -17.80 2.79 3.40
N ASP A 138 -17.46 1.59 2.93
CA ASP A 138 -18.29 0.39 3.10
C ASP A 138 -18.46 0.02 4.58
N TRP A 139 -17.39 0.11 5.37
CA TRP A 139 -17.46 -0.06 6.83
C TRP A 139 -18.35 1.00 7.50
N ALA A 140 -18.25 2.25 7.06
CA ALA A 140 -19.04 3.36 7.59
C ALA A 140 -20.53 3.29 7.18
N GLU A 141 -20.84 2.63 6.07
CA GLU A 141 -22.20 2.38 5.57
C GLU A 141 -22.80 1.06 6.06
N ASP A 142 -22.11 0.35 6.95
CA ASP A 142 -22.53 -0.93 7.49
C ASP A 142 -22.70 -2.03 6.42
N LYS A 143 -22.00 -1.91 5.28
CA LYS A 143 -22.07 -2.88 4.18
C LYS A 143 -21.20 -4.11 4.39
N ASP A 144 -20.03 -3.93 4.99
CA ASP A 144 -19.05 -4.99 5.21
C ASP A 144 -18.25 -4.74 6.50
N HIS A 145 -17.41 -5.70 6.90
CA HIS A 145 -16.47 -5.63 8.01
C HIS A 145 -17.11 -5.36 9.37
N GLN A 146 -18.25 -6.01 9.63
CA GLN A 146 -19.02 -5.87 10.87
C GLN A 146 -18.27 -6.42 12.10
N ASP A 147 -17.19 -7.20 11.90
CA ASP A 147 -16.28 -7.62 12.95
C ASP A 147 -15.37 -6.49 13.46
N ILE A 148 -15.24 -5.38 12.71
CA ILE A 148 -14.40 -4.24 13.07
C ILE A 148 -15.20 -3.19 13.85
N GLN A 149 -14.82 -2.94 15.11
CA GLN A 149 -15.45 -1.89 15.92
C GLN A 149 -14.97 -0.47 15.56
N PHE A 150 -13.70 -0.30 15.17
CA PHE A 150 -13.16 1.01 14.79
C PHE A 150 -12.18 0.91 13.62
N THR A 151 -12.29 1.85 12.69
CA THR A 151 -11.32 2.04 11.61
C THR A 151 -10.76 3.46 11.66
N PHE A 152 -9.44 3.59 11.59
CA PHE A 152 -8.73 4.86 11.67
C PHE A 152 -7.81 5.03 10.46
N PRO A 153 -8.29 5.69 9.39
CA PRO A 153 -7.49 5.98 8.21
C PRO A 153 -6.61 7.21 8.41
N PHE A 154 -5.32 7.03 8.20
CA PHE A 154 -4.29 8.05 8.21
C PHE A 154 -3.57 8.06 6.86
N THR A 155 -3.29 9.24 6.33
CA THR A 155 -2.30 9.38 5.25
C THR A 155 -0.93 9.70 5.83
N PHE A 156 0.15 9.18 5.23
CA PHE A 156 1.50 9.60 5.63
C PHE A 156 1.73 11.10 5.40
N ARG A 157 1.03 11.72 4.43
CA ARG A 157 1.01 13.18 4.26
C ARG A 157 0.52 13.91 5.51
N GLU A 158 -0.61 13.49 6.08
CA GLU A 158 -1.16 14.05 7.32
C GLU A 158 -0.21 13.82 8.50
N LEU A 159 0.37 12.62 8.62
CA LEU A 159 1.30 12.27 9.69
C LEU A 159 2.62 13.07 9.63
N ASN A 160 3.12 13.36 8.43
CA ASN A 160 4.33 14.16 8.23
C ASN A 160 4.20 15.59 8.81
N VAL A 161 2.99 16.15 8.85
CA VAL A 161 2.73 17.49 9.43
C VAL A 161 2.94 17.48 10.95
N LEU A 162 2.86 16.31 11.59
CA LEU A 162 2.99 16.14 13.03
C LEU A 162 4.38 15.69 13.48
N ARG A 163 5.37 15.62 12.57
CA ARG A 163 6.71 15.06 12.86
C ARG A 163 7.45 15.71 14.03
N GLU A 164 7.23 17.00 14.28
CA GLU A 164 7.88 17.75 15.38
C GLU A 164 7.05 17.74 16.67
N LYS A 165 5.90 17.07 16.67
CA LYS A 165 5.00 16.96 17.81
C LYS A 165 5.12 15.58 18.45
N LYS A 166 4.77 15.53 19.73
CA LYS A 166 4.68 14.28 20.49
C LYS A 166 3.23 13.98 20.83
N PHE A 167 2.89 12.72 20.78
CA PHE A 167 1.57 12.19 21.08
C PHE A 167 1.72 10.86 21.83
N SER A 168 0.68 10.48 22.56
CA SER A 168 0.42 9.06 22.80
C SER A 168 -0.39 8.48 21.64
N LEU A 169 -0.51 7.15 21.51
CA LEU A 169 -1.37 6.58 20.47
C LEU A 169 -2.82 7.07 20.62
N VAL A 170 -3.31 7.14 21.87
CA VAL A 170 -4.63 7.71 22.18
C VAL A 170 -4.71 9.16 21.76
N GLY A 171 -3.70 9.96 22.10
CA GLY A 171 -3.63 11.37 21.74
C GLY A 171 -3.61 11.60 20.22
N LEU A 172 -2.91 10.73 19.48
CA LEU A 172 -2.84 10.80 18.02
C LEU A 172 -4.21 10.50 17.39
N VAL A 173 -4.90 9.46 17.85
CA VAL A 173 -6.27 9.15 17.39
C VAL A 173 -7.22 10.32 17.73
N HIS A 174 -7.17 10.84 18.94
CA HIS A 174 -7.99 11.99 19.36
C HIS A 174 -7.72 13.27 18.57
N HIS A 175 -6.49 13.44 18.07
CA HIS A 175 -6.10 14.59 17.26
C HIS A 175 -6.82 14.60 15.91
N PHE A 176 -6.91 13.45 15.24
CA PHE A 176 -7.55 13.31 13.93
C PHE A 176 -9.05 13.00 14.00
N PHE A 177 -9.49 12.33 15.08
CA PHE A 177 -10.86 11.87 15.29
C PHE A 177 -11.39 12.43 16.60
N SER A 178 -11.75 13.71 16.60
CA SER A 178 -12.22 14.44 17.79
C SER A 178 -13.48 13.83 18.43
N GLU A 179 -14.30 13.13 17.66
CA GLU A 179 -15.46 12.37 18.11
C GLU A 179 -15.09 11.21 19.04
N ILE A 180 -13.90 10.62 18.88
CA ILE A 180 -13.39 9.58 19.78
C ILE A 180 -13.02 10.18 21.12
N LYS A 181 -12.41 11.38 21.10
CA LYS A 181 -12.13 12.15 22.30
C LYS A 181 -13.42 12.56 23.00
N ALA A 182 -14.41 13.07 22.26
CA ALA A 182 -15.71 13.47 22.80
C ALA A 182 -16.47 12.30 23.44
N ALA A 183 -16.34 11.10 22.86
CA ALA A 183 -16.89 9.87 23.42
C ALA A 183 -16.09 9.30 24.62
N GLY A 184 -14.96 9.90 24.99
CA GLY A 184 -14.12 9.45 26.10
C GLY A 184 -13.43 8.10 25.87
N ILE A 185 -13.27 7.67 24.60
CA ILE A 185 -12.70 6.37 24.26
C ILE A 185 -11.18 6.45 24.30
N CYS A 186 -10.55 5.68 25.19
CA CYS A 186 -9.09 5.62 25.32
C CYS A 186 -8.51 4.19 25.41
N ARG A 187 -9.34 3.17 25.66
CA ARG A 187 -8.93 1.77 25.83
C ARG A 187 -9.14 0.99 24.54
N PHE A 188 -8.22 1.15 23.60
CA PHE A 188 -8.35 0.54 22.26
C PHE A 188 -8.13 -0.97 22.27
N GLU A 189 -7.52 -1.51 23.32
CA GLU A 189 -7.23 -2.94 23.48
C GLU A 189 -8.50 -3.78 23.59
N GLU A 190 -9.63 -3.16 23.99
CA GLU A 190 -10.94 -3.82 24.15
C GLU A 190 -11.73 -3.94 22.84
N PHE A 191 -11.19 -3.43 21.73
CA PHE A 191 -11.88 -3.35 20.44
C PHE A 191 -11.07 -3.98 19.32
N GLN A 192 -11.75 -4.52 18.31
CA GLN A 192 -11.14 -4.79 17.01
C GLN A 192 -10.95 -3.45 16.29
N VAL A 193 -9.70 -2.97 16.33
CA VAL A 193 -9.28 -1.72 15.69
C VAL A 193 -8.50 -2.03 14.42
N VAL A 194 -8.79 -1.28 13.37
CA VAL A 194 -8.01 -1.28 12.13
C VAL A 194 -7.41 0.11 11.90
N PHE A 195 -6.09 0.14 11.71
CA PHE A 195 -5.38 1.33 11.26
C PHE A 195 -5.06 1.19 9.78
N ILE A 196 -5.43 2.19 8.99
CA ILE A 196 -5.07 2.25 7.58
C ILE A 196 -4.03 3.34 7.42
N PHE A 197 -2.85 3.01 6.90
CA PHE A 197 -1.78 3.94 6.61
C PHE A 197 -1.58 4.05 5.10
N ASP A 198 -2.18 5.08 4.51
CA ASP A 198 -2.14 5.31 3.07
C ASP A 198 -0.89 6.11 2.66
N GLY A 199 -0.18 5.61 1.64
CA GLY A 199 0.90 6.33 0.98
C GLY A 199 2.25 6.30 1.70
N LEU A 200 2.73 5.14 2.14
CA LEU A 200 4.07 4.99 2.77
C LEU A 200 5.20 5.57 1.91
N ASP A 201 5.06 5.55 0.58
CA ASP A 201 6.02 6.17 -0.34
C ASP A 201 6.12 7.70 -0.23
N GLU A 202 5.25 8.31 0.57
CA GLU A 202 5.26 9.73 0.90
C GLU A 202 5.70 9.99 2.34
N CYS A 203 6.05 8.95 3.10
CA CYS A 203 6.57 9.04 4.46
C CYS A 203 7.88 9.84 4.50
N ARG A 204 7.98 10.76 5.46
CA ARG A 204 9.20 11.54 5.75
C ARG A 204 9.65 11.37 7.21
N LEU A 205 8.99 10.49 7.94
CA LEU A 205 9.39 10.09 9.29
C LEU A 205 10.56 9.10 9.16
N PRO A 206 11.55 9.13 10.06
CA PRO A 206 12.76 8.31 9.92
C PRO A 206 12.51 6.79 10.03
N LEU A 207 11.34 6.37 10.53
CA LEU A 207 10.85 5.01 10.80
C LEU A 207 11.96 4.08 11.29
N ASP A 208 12.62 4.43 12.40
CA ASP A 208 13.74 3.63 12.90
C ASP A 208 13.27 2.38 13.66
N PHE A 209 13.12 1.27 12.96
CA PHE A 209 12.70 -0.02 13.53
C PHE A 209 13.72 -0.67 14.48
N HIS A 210 14.97 -0.21 14.48
CA HIS A 210 16.07 -0.83 15.23
C HIS A 210 16.38 -0.08 16.53
N ASN A 211 16.46 1.25 16.46
CA ASN A 211 16.91 2.07 17.58
C ASN A 211 15.78 2.74 18.36
N ASN A 212 14.56 2.83 17.81
CA ASN A 212 13.45 3.40 18.55
C ASN A 212 13.16 2.62 19.83
N GLU A 213 12.88 3.37 20.90
CA GLU A 213 12.45 2.84 22.19
C GLU A 213 11.24 1.92 22.05
N ILE A 214 11.19 0.87 22.87
CA ILE A 214 10.05 -0.06 22.86
C ILE A 214 8.92 0.56 23.65
N LEU A 215 7.80 0.79 22.98
CA LEU A 215 6.59 1.36 23.55
C LEU A 215 5.48 0.31 23.56
N THR A 216 4.88 0.09 24.74
CA THR A 216 3.77 -0.86 24.91
C THR A 216 2.50 -0.21 25.46
N ASP A 217 2.62 0.91 26.17
CA ASP A 217 1.49 1.67 26.71
C ASP A 217 0.98 2.70 25.69
N VAL A 218 -0.31 2.59 25.34
CA VAL A 218 -0.98 3.49 24.37
C VAL A 218 -1.14 4.93 24.88
N THR A 219 -0.91 5.17 26.17
CA THR A 219 -1.03 6.48 26.83
C THR A 219 0.31 7.21 26.97
N GLU A 220 1.44 6.52 26.78
CA GLU A 220 2.77 7.11 26.87
C GLU A 220 3.05 8.02 25.67
N ILE A 221 3.62 9.20 25.94
CA ILE A 221 3.85 10.25 24.95
C ILE A 221 5.23 10.07 24.31
N SER A 222 5.28 9.84 23.00
CA SER A 222 6.51 9.80 22.23
C SER A 222 6.35 10.52 20.87
N SER A 223 7.38 10.48 20.01
CA SER A 223 7.30 11.02 18.66
C SER A 223 6.38 10.17 17.79
N VAL A 224 5.81 10.76 16.73
CA VAL A 224 4.97 10.02 15.76
C VAL A 224 5.73 8.83 15.17
N ASP A 225 7.04 8.99 14.95
CA ASP A 225 7.91 7.94 14.43
C ASP A 225 7.98 6.70 15.35
N VAL A 226 8.23 6.93 16.64
CA VAL A 226 8.29 5.87 17.66
C VAL A 226 6.93 5.19 17.80
N LEU A 227 5.82 5.94 17.76
CA LEU A 227 4.48 5.37 17.79
C LEU A 227 4.23 4.43 16.61
N LEU A 228 4.53 4.87 15.38
CA LEU A 228 4.27 4.08 14.17
C LEU A 228 5.14 2.83 14.12
N THR A 229 6.44 2.95 14.40
CA THR A 229 7.36 1.81 14.41
C THR A 229 6.93 0.76 15.44
N ASN A 230 6.54 1.17 16.66
CA ASN A 230 6.06 0.21 17.67
C ASN A 230 4.69 -0.40 17.34
N LEU A 231 3.79 0.36 16.71
CA LEU A 231 2.50 -0.17 16.23
C LEU A 231 2.72 -1.23 15.15
N ILE A 232 3.57 -0.92 14.16
CA ILE A 232 3.91 -1.83 13.04
C ILE A 232 4.65 -3.08 13.55
N ARG A 233 5.59 -2.93 14.50
CA ARG A 233 6.28 -4.07 15.16
C ARG A 233 5.36 -4.92 16.06
N GLY A 234 4.12 -4.47 16.29
CA GLY A 234 3.20 -5.13 17.21
C GLY A 234 3.58 -5.02 18.70
N LYS A 235 4.42 -4.05 19.07
CA LYS A 235 4.75 -3.76 20.47
C LYS A 235 3.70 -2.87 21.11
N LEU A 236 3.19 -1.90 20.35
CA LEU A 236 2.10 -1.01 20.75
C LEU A 236 0.78 -1.52 20.16
N LEU A 237 -0.23 -1.69 21.01
CA LEU A 237 -1.57 -2.17 20.64
C LEU A 237 -1.53 -3.45 19.75
N PRO A 238 -1.05 -4.59 20.30
CA PRO A 238 -0.88 -5.85 19.58
C PRO A 238 -2.18 -6.49 19.08
N SER A 239 -3.35 -6.03 19.53
CA SER A 239 -4.66 -6.49 19.03
C SER A 239 -5.12 -5.81 17.73
N ALA A 240 -4.55 -4.66 17.37
CA ALA A 240 -4.96 -3.93 16.18
C ALA A 240 -4.54 -4.62 14.87
N ARG A 241 -5.31 -4.48 13.79
CA ARG A 241 -4.86 -4.84 12.43
C ARG A 241 -4.43 -3.60 11.67
N LEU A 242 -3.45 -3.74 10.80
CA LEU A 242 -2.84 -2.65 10.05
C LEU A 242 -2.96 -2.93 8.55
N TRP A 243 -3.34 -1.92 7.79
CA TRP A 243 -3.30 -1.96 6.34
C TRP A 243 -2.48 -0.79 5.81
N ILE A 244 -1.38 -1.09 5.14
CA ILE A 244 -0.42 -0.10 4.65
C ILE A 244 -0.41 -0.13 3.12
N THR A 245 -0.59 1.01 2.46
CA THR A 245 -0.46 1.11 1.00
C THR A 245 0.85 1.79 0.62
N THR A 246 1.47 1.35 -0.48
CA THR A 246 2.75 1.91 -0.92
C THR A 246 3.02 1.67 -2.40
N ARG A 247 3.91 2.47 -2.99
CA ARG A 247 4.61 2.07 -4.21
C ARG A 247 5.65 0.97 -3.88
N PRO A 248 5.94 0.05 -4.83
CA PRO A 248 6.93 -1.01 -4.62
C PRO A 248 8.28 -0.51 -4.12
N ALA A 249 8.77 0.61 -4.67
CA ALA A 249 10.07 1.20 -4.34
C ALA A 249 10.21 1.67 -2.87
N ALA A 250 9.11 1.86 -2.16
CA ALA A 250 9.10 2.28 -0.77
C ALA A 250 8.72 1.16 0.21
N ALA A 251 8.40 -0.04 -0.30
CA ALA A 251 7.99 -1.16 0.54
C ALA A 251 9.07 -1.60 1.53
N ASN A 252 10.34 -1.44 1.17
CA ASN A 252 11.49 -1.79 2.00
C ASN A 252 11.72 -0.85 3.19
N GLN A 253 10.93 0.24 3.32
CA GLN A 253 10.95 1.07 4.53
C GLN A 253 10.42 0.30 5.76
N ILE A 254 9.60 -0.74 5.55
CA ILE A 254 9.10 -1.60 6.62
C ILE A 254 9.82 -2.95 6.53
N PRO A 255 10.41 -3.45 7.63
CA PRO A 255 11.04 -4.76 7.65
C PRO A 255 10.04 -5.87 7.29
N PRO A 256 10.42 -6.85 6.46
CA PRO A 256 9.51 -7.91 6.00
C PRO A 256 8.90 -8.72 7.14
N GLU A 257 9.62 -8.88 8.26
CA GLU A 257 9.13 -9.57 9.46
C GLU A 257 7.97 -8.85 10.17
N CYS A 258 7.73 -7.57 9.87
CA CYS A 258 6.60 -6.80 10.40
C CYS A 258 5.33 -6.91 9.51
N VAL A 259 5.42 -7.58 8.36
CA VAL A 259 4.34 -7.69 7.38
C VAL A 259 3.86 -9.14 7.29
N GLY A 260 2.61 -9.39 7.66
CA GLY A 260 2.02 -10.73 7.62
C GLY A 260 1.57 -11.14 6.21
N MET A 261 1.15 -10.18 5.40
CA MET A 261 0.74 -10.41 4.01
C MET A 261 1.13 -9.25 3.11
N VAL A 262 1.61 -9.58 1.91
CA VAL A 262 1.83 -8.61 0.84
C VAL A 262 0.78 -8.84 -0.24
N THR A 263 0.15 -7.77 -0.72
CA THR A 263 -0.75 -7.82 -1.87
C THR A 263 -0.33 -6.82 -2.93
N GLU A 264 -0.73 -7.05 -4.16
CA GLU A 264 -0.45 -6.16 -5.29
C GLU A 264 -1.73 -5.78 -6.02
N VAL A 265 -1.93 -4.48 -6.22
CA VAL A 265 -3.01 -3.95 -7.07
C VAL A 265 -2.54 -3.95 -8.51
N ARG A 266 -3.22 -4.74 -9.34
CA ARG A 266 -2.95 -4.89 -10.78
C ARG A 266 -3.80 -3.94 -11.65
N GLY A 267 -4.76 -3.24 -11.04
CA GLY A 267 -5.69 -2.34 -11.73
C GLY A 267 -6.97 -3.06 -12.13
N PHE A 268 -7.48 -2.77 -13.32
CA PHE A 268 -8.66 -3.41 -13.88
C PHE A 268 -8.31 -4.68 -14.64
N THR A 269 -9.16 -5.70 -14.53
CA THR A 269 -9.13 -6.87 -15.42
C THR A 269 -9.47 -6.46 -16.86
N GLU A 270 -9.06 -7.23 -17.87
CA GLU A 270 -9.35 -6.90 -19.27
C GLU A 270 -10.85 -6.66 -19.55
N PRO A 271 -11.81 -7.46 -19.02
CA PRO A 271 -13.23 -7.18 -19.18
C PRO A 271 -13.68 -5.84 -18.58
N GLN A 272 -13.07 -5.40 -17.47
CA GLN A 272 -13.39 -4.12 -16.82
C GLN A 272 -12.81 -2.91 -17.56
N LYS A 273 -11.86 -3.10 -18.48
CA LYS A 273 -11.31 -2.01 -19.31
C LYS A 273 -12.18 -1.71 -20.53
N GLU A 274 -13.11 -2.61 -20.86
CA GLU A 274 -14.01 -2.50 -22.02
C GLU A 274 -15.36 -1.84 -21.68
N GLU A 275 -15.66 -1.59 -20.39
CA GLU A 275 -16.81 -0.81 -19.88
C GLU A 275 -16.52 0.70 -19.85
#